data_AF-A0A535XTL4-F1
#
_entry.id   AF-A0A535XTL4-F1
#
_cell.length_a   1.000
_cell.length_b   1.000
_cell.length_c   1.000
_cell.angle_alpha   90.00
_cell.angle_beta   90.00
_cell.angle_gamma   90.00
#
_symmetry.space_group_name_H-M   'P 1'
#
loop_
_entity.id
_entity.type
_entity.pdbx_description
1 polymer ?
#
loop_
_entity_poly.entity_id
_entity_poly.type
_entity_poly.pdbx_seq_one_letter_code
_entity_poly.pdbx_strand_id
1 'polypeptide(L)'
;MFGRKPDLVTALITRRKDGSFEVQYIGDDSGSPKEPKPAATLAELRATIDPAVVARYGEKLPDNGMGVGYAIYPWREGKVPKALAPEVGTDFLIFEVEETSGGFRATESKTRIGTSADSLDALVGAVAEMVGSRWPSLVPEVPGVLNWQRVLTASGFMPFRR
;
A
#
# COMPACT_ATOMS: atom_id res chain seq x y z
N MET A 1 1.82 -18.64 -28.58
CA MET A 1 2.51 -17.69 -27.70
C MET A 1 1.54 -17.29 -26.60
N PHE A 2 1.71 -17.79 -25.37
CA PHE A 2 0.97 -17.25 -24.24
C PHE A 2 1.55 -15.86 -23.95
N GLY A 3 0.73 -14.82 -24.03
CA GLY A 3 1.15 -13.45 -23.75
C GLY A 3 1.81 -13.40 -22.37
N ARG A 4 3.01 -12.83 -22.29
CA ARG A 4 3.67 -12.56 -21.02
C ARG A 4 2.66 -11.83 -20.12
N LYS A 5 2.41 -12.38 -18.94
CA LYS A 5 1.71 -11.67 -17.88
C LYS A 5 2.44 -10.34 -17.68
N PRO A 6 1.76 -9.19 -17.58
CA PRO A 6 2.45 -7.94 -17.30
C PRO A 6 3.28 -8.13 -16.03
N ASP A 7 4.56 -7.79 -16.10
CA ASP A 7 5.45 -7.88 -14.95
C ASP A 7 4.82 -7.06 -13.81
N LEU A 8 4.71 -7.65 -12.63
CA LEU A 8 4.17 -7.01 -11.44
C LEU A 8 5.29 -6.92 -10.42
N VAL A 9 5.56 -5.70 -9.97
CA VAL A 9 6.39 -5.46 -8.79
C VAL A 9 5.51 -4.95 -7.67
N THR A 10 5.69 -5.52 -6.49
CA THR A 10 5.03 -5.09 -5.26
C THR A 10 6.07 -4.49 -4.32
N ALA A 11 5.88 -3.23 -3.92
CA ALA A 11 6.59 -2.61 -2.81
C ALA A 11 5.90 -2.99 -1.49
N LEU A 12 6.49 -3.92 -0.74
CA LEU A 12 6.11 -4.24 0.62
C LEU A 12 6.71 -3.18 1.55
N ILE A 13 5.88 -2.34 2.16
CA ILE A 13 6.32 -1.24 3.02
C ILE A 13 5.95 -1.57 4.47
N THR A 14 6.92 -1.57 5.36
CA THR A 14 6.73 -1.93 6.78
C THR A 14 7.19 -0.82 7.70
N ARG A 15 6.43 -0.58 8.78
CA ARG A 15 6.83 0.37 9.82
C ARG A 15 7.82 -0.29 10.79
N ARG A 16 8.97 0.36 10.96
CA ARG A 16 10.05 -0.06 11.86
C ARG A 16 9.76 0.35 13.30
N LYS A 17 10.53 -0.21 14.24
CA LYS A 17 10.38 0.08 15.68
C LYS A 17 10.60 1.55 16.02
N ASP A 18 11.49 2.22 15.30
CA ASP A 18 11.80 3.66 15.42
C ASP A 18 10.74 4.56 14.76
N GLY A 19 9.71 3.97 14.15
CA GLY A 19 8.61 4.68 13.51
C GLY A 19 8.83 5.01 12.03
N SER A 20 10.04 4.81 11.50
CA SER A 20 10.33 4.97 10.06
C SER A 20 9.78 3.83 9.22
N PHE A 21 9.72 4.00 7.90
CA PHE A 21 9.24 3.02 6.94
C PHE A 21 10.38 2.49 6.10
N GLU A 22 10.47 1.16 5.97
CA GLU A 22 11.34 0.48 5.01
C GLU A 22 10.51 -0.16 3.90
N VAL A 23 11.17 -0.47 2.78
CA VAL A 23 10.55 -1.15 1.65
C VAL A 23 11.36 -2.36 1.24
N GLN A 24 10.64 -3.44 0.95
CA GLN A 24 11.14 -4.62 0.27
C GLN A 24 10.36 -4.79 -1.03
N TYR A 25 11.05 -5.15 -2.12
CA TYR A 25 10.39 -5.39 -3.40
C TYR A 25 10.17 -6.88 -3.64
N ILE A 26 8.93 -7.25 -3.95
CA ILE A 26 8.52 -8.61 -4.34
C ILE A 26 8.15 -8.57 -5.83
N GLY A 27 8.81 -9.37 -6.66
CA GLY A 27 8.51 -9.47 -8.10
C GLY A 27 9.01 -10.77 -8.72
N ASP A 28 8.44 -11.14 -9.86
CA ASP A 28 8.82 -12.33 -10.62
C ASP A 28 10.04 -12.02 -11.52
N ASP A 29 11.15 -12.71 -11.25
CA ASP A 29 12.28 -13.06 -12.12
C ASP A 29 13.12 -11.98 -12.84
N SER A 30 12.61 -10.76 -13.03
CA SER A 30 13.32 -9.71 -13.76
C SER A 30 14.31 -8.93 -12.87
N GLY A 31 14.34 -9.15 -11.55
CA GLY A 31 15.20 -8.45 -10.60
C GLY A 31 14.60 -7.12 -10.16
N SER A 32 14.42 -6.96 -8.85
CA SER A 32 13.80 -5.80 -8.22
C SER A 32 14.68 -4.55 -8.25
N PRO A 33 14.11 -3.33 -8.12
CA PRO A 33 14.89 -2.13 -7.84
C PRO A 33 15.70 -2.30 -6.55
N LYS A 34 16.77 -1.51 -6.40
CA LYS A 34 17.48 -1.45 -5.13
C LYS A 34 16.58 -0.82 -4.06
N GLU A 35 16.55 -1.42 -2.88
CA GLU A 35 15.81 -0.90 -1.74
C GLU A 35 16.40 0.46 -1.31
N PRO A 36 15.58 1.53 -1.25
CA PRO A 36 16.00 2.81 -0.67
C PRO A 36 16.26 2.66 0.84
N LYS A 37 16.92 3.68 1.41
CA LYS A 37 17.05 3.79 2.86
C LYS A 37 15.67 3.99 3.51
N PRO A 38 15.47 3.56 4.76
CA PRO A 38 14.26 3.86 5.49
C PRO A 38 13.97 5.38 5.53
N ALA A 39 12.69 5.74 5.44
CA ALA A 39 12.22 7.12 5.42
C ALA A 39 11.27 7.42 6.59
N ALA A 40 11.16 8.67 7.02
CA ALA A 40 10.31 9.01 8.16
C ALA A 40 8.82 9.02 7.79
N THR A 41 8.51 9.32 6.53
CA THR A 41 7.14 9.43 6.02
C THR A 41 6.93 8.55 4.79
N LEU A 42 5.67 8.18 4.53
CA LEU A 42 5.28 7.48 3.31
C LEU A 42 5.48 8.36 2.08
N ALA A 43 5.30 9.68 2.20
CA ALA A 43 5.59 10.63 1.13
C ALA A 43 7.08 10.63 0.73
N GLU A 44 7.99 10.70 1.70
CA GLU A 44 9.45 10.59 1.46
C GLU A 44 9.81 9.25 0.81
N LEU A 45 9.24 8.15 1.33
CA LEU A 45 9.51 6.83 0.79
C LEU A 45 9.02 6.72 -0.66
N ARG A 46 7.81 7.19 -0.97
CA ARG A 46 7.26 7.25 -2.34
C ARG A 46 8.15 8.04 -3.28
N ALA A 47 8.69 9.18 -2.83
CA ALA A 47 9.60 10.01 -3.62
C ALA A 47 10.90 9.28 -4.01
N THR A 48 11.26 8.19 -3.32
CA THR A 48 12.40 7.32 -3.66
C THR A 48 12.00 6.06 -4.43
N ILE A 49 10.83 5.47 -4.12
CA ILE A 49 10.31 4.28 -4.80
C ILE A 49 9.95 4.61 -6.26
N ASP A 50 9.19 5.69 -6.50
CA ASP A 50 8.68 6.02 -7.83
C ASP A 50 9.83 6.14 -8.85
N PRO A 51 10.91 6.92 -8.61
CA PRO A 51 12.06 6.98 -9.52
C PRO A 51 12.81 5.65 -9.66
N ALA A 52 12.93 4.86 -8.59
CA ALA A 52 13.63 3.57 -8.63
C ALA A 52 12.91 2.56 -9.52
N VAL A 53 11.58 2.52 -9.44
CA VAL A 53 10.73 1.69 -10.32
C VAL A 53 10.81 2.17 -11.76
N VAL A 54 10.76 3.50 -12.01
CA VAL A 54 10.93 4.06 -13.36
C VAL A 54 12.30 3.71 -13.95
N ALA A 55 13.38 3.89 -13.20
CA ALA A 55 14.73 3.57 -13.66
C ALA A 55 14.89 2.08 -13.98
N ARG A 56 14.20 1.20 -13.23
CA ARG A 56 14.29 -0.24 -13.40
C ARG A 56 13.50 -0.76 -14.60
N TYR A 57 12.28 -0.23 -14.79
CA TYR A 57 11.29 -0.82 -15.70
C TYR A 57 10.90 0.09 -16.86
N GLY A 58 11.16 1.40 -16.78
CA GLY A 58 10.72 2.42 -17.74
C GLY A 58 11.09 2.12 -19.19
N GLU A 59 12.33 1.70 -19.44
CA GLU A 59 12.81 1.37 -20.80
C GLU A 59 12.21 0.08 -21.38
N LYS A 60 11.64 -0.78 -20.53
CA LYS A 60 11.07 -2.08 -20.91
C LYS A 60 9.56 -2.14 -20.70
N LEU A 61 8.91 -0.97 -20.60
CA LEU A 61 7.48 -0.91 -20.36
C LEU A 61 6.72 -1.56 -21.51
N PRO A 62 5.82 -2.51 -21.22
CA PRO A 62 4.82 -2.96 -22.18
C PRO A 62 3.94 -1.80 -22.66
N ASP A 63 3.37 -1.90 -23.86
CA ASP A 63 2.48 -0.87 -24.43
C ASP A 63 1.26 -0.57 -23.54
N ASN A 64 0.80 -1.56 -22.77
CA ASN A 64 -0.30 -1.43 -21.81
C ASN A 64 0.16 -0.98 -20.40
N GLY A 65 1.44 -0.66 -20.23
CA GLY A 65 2.04 -0.31 -18.95
C GLY A 65 2.33 -1.52 -18.06
N MET A 66 2.83 -1.23 -16.86
CA MET A 66 3.24 -2.21 -15.87
C MET A 66 2.53 -1.97 -14.54
N GLY A 67 2.01 -3.02 -13.92
CA GLY A 67 1.39 -2.92 -12.60
C GLY A 67 2.43 -2.69 -11.51
N VAL A 68 2.11 -1.80 -10.57
CA VAL A 68 2.92 -1.56 -9.37
C VAL A 68 2.01 -1.62 -8.15
N GLY A 69 2.18 -2.66 -7.35
CA GLY A 69 1.47 -2.85 -6.09
C GLY A 69 2.23 -2.24 -4.92
N TYR A 70 1.51 -1.78 -3.91
CA TYR A 70 2.04 -1.33 -2.64
C TYR A 70 1.25 -2.01 -1.54
N ALA A 71 1.93 -2.83 -0.74
CA ALA A 71 1.37 -3.43 0.47
C ALA A 71 1.97 -2.70 1.67
N ILE A 72 1.24 -1.76 2.23
CA ILE A 72 1.73 -0.87 3.29
C ILE A 72 1.20 -1.37 4.63
N TYR A 73 2.10 -1.71 5.54
CA TYR A 73 1.83 -2.09 6.92
C TYR A 73 2.27 -0.93 7.85
N PRO A 74 1.42 0.11 7.99
CA PRO A 74 1.80 1.33 8.70
C PRO A 74 1.59 1.24 10.22
N TRP A 75 0.96 0.17 10.68
CA TRP A 75 0.84 -0.19 12.09
C TRP A 75 1.76 -1.38 12.36
N ARG A 76 2.13 -1.57 13.62
CA ARG A 76 2.87 -2.76 14.02
C ARG A 76 1.99 -3.99 13.80
N GLU A 77 2.63 -5.11 13.46
CA GLU A 77 1.92 -6.36 13.27
C GLU A 77 1.06 -6.69 14.52
N GLY A 78 -0.25 -6.77 14.29
CA GLY A 78 -1.24 -7.12 15.27
C GLY A 78 -2.15 -8.21 14.71
N LYS A 79 -2.66 -9.08 15.59
CA LYS A 79 -3.73 -10.01 15.25
C LYS A 79 -5.05 -9.44 15.75
N VAL A 80 -6.12 -9.66 15.00
CA VAL A 80 -7.46 -9.37 15.48
C VAL A 80 -7.72 -10.18 16.77
N PRO A 81 -8.14 -9.53 17.88
CA PRO A 81 -8.51 -10.24 19.10
C PRO A 81 -9.64 -11.24 18.83
N LYS A 82 -9.57 -12.44 19.44
CA LYS A 82 -10.57 -13.51 19.23
C LYS A 82 -12.02 -13.04 19.41
N ALA A 83 -12.26 -12.12 20.36
CA ALA A 83 -13.58 -11.57 20.62
C ALA A 83 -14.16 -10.76 19.44
N LEU A 84 -13.29 -10.17 18.62
CA LEU A 84 -13.68 -9.36 17.44
C LEU A 84 -13.63 -10.15 16.14
N ALA A 85 -13.15 -11.39 16.16
CA ALA A 85 -13.05 -12.24 14.96
C ALA A 85 -14.38 -12.42 14.19
N PRO A 86 -15.55 -12.53 14.84
CA PRO A 86 -16.84 -12.60 14.13
C PRO A 86 -17.20 -11.33 13.35
N GLU A 87 -16.69 -10.17 13.77
CA GLU A 87 -17.04 -8.86 13.20
C GLU A 87 -16.00 -8.40 12.16
N VAL A 88 -14.73 -8.66 12.44
CA VAL A 88 -13.58 -8.13 11.68
C VAL A 88 -13.00 -9.20 10.73
N GLY A 89 -13.18 -10.48 11.06
CA GLY A 89 -12.44 -11.59 10.47
C GLY A 89 -11.25 -12.03 11.33
N THR A 90 -10.58 -13.12 10.93
CA THR A 90 -9.55 -13.77 11.77
C THR A 90 -8.13 -13.23 11.58
N ASP A 91 -7.89 -12.52 10.48
CA ASP A 91 -6.53 -12.22 10.03
C ASP A 91 -6.21 -10.74 10.24
N PHE A 92 -6.50 -9.91 9.23
CA PHE A 92 -6.24 -8.48 9.19
C PHE A 92 -7.24 -7.76 8.28
N LEU A 93 -7.41 -6.47 8.50
CA LEU A 93 -8.21 -5.57 7.65
C LEU A 93 -7.41 -5.20 6.40
N ILE A 94 -8.02 -5.36 5.21
CA ILE A 94 -7.39 -5.00 3.93
C ILE A 94 -8.08 -3.76 3.38
N PHE A 95 -7.43 -2.62 3.53
CA PHE A 95 -7.94 -1.36 2.99
C PHE A 95 -7.43 -1.20 1.56
N GLU A 96 -8.32 -1.34 0.59
CA GLU A 96 -8.03 -0.96 -0.79
C GLU A 96 -7.91 0.56 -0.86
N VAL A 97 -6.79 1.04 -1.39
CA VAL A 97 -6.50 2.47 -1.53
C VAL A 97 -6.64 2.89 -2.99
N GLU A 98 -7.35 4.00 -3.18
CA GLU A 98 -7.50 4.68 -4.47
C GLU A 98 -6.88 6.08 -4.40
N GLU A 99 -6.06 6.43 -5.38
CA GLU A 99 -5.56 7.80 -5.57
C GLU A 99 -6.58 8.59 -6.39
N THR A 100 -7.05 9.71 -5.85
CA THR A 100 -8.08 10.59 -6.41
C THR A 100 -7.48 11.96 -6.73
N SER A 101 -8.22 12.83 -7.43
CA SER A 101 -7.73 14.17 -7.79
C SER A 101 -7.40 15.07 -6.61
N GLY A 102 -7.88 14.75 -5.40
CA GLY A 102 -7.67 15.54 -4.18
C GLY A 102 -6.91 14.82 -3.06
N GLY A 103 -6.46 13.58 -3.26
CA GLY A 103 -5.82 12.80 -2.20
C GLY A 103 -6.07 11.30 -2.34
N PHE A 104 -6.28 10.63 -1.22
CA PHE A 104 -6.41 9.18 -1.13
C PHE A 104 -7.70 8.78 -0.45
N ARG A 105 -8.28 7.67 -0.90
CA ARG A 105 -9.40 7.01 -0.26
C ARG A 105 -8.99 5.60 0.14
N ALA A 106 -9.30 5.19 1.35
CA ALA A 106 -9.13 3.83 1.84
C ALA A 106 -10.49 3.20 2.12
N THR A 107 -10.72 1.98 1.67
CA THR A 107 -11.96 1.23 1.91
C THR A 107 -11.69 -0.23 2.25
N GLU A 108 -12.30 -0.74 3.32
CA GLU A 108 -12.31 -2.16 3.67
C GLU A 108 -13.72 -2.70 3.45
N SER A 109 -13.85 -3.61 2.47
CA SER A 109 -15.15 -4.00 1.92
C SER A 109 -15.98 -4.89 2.84
N LYS A 110 -15.36 -5.72 3.70
CA LYS A 110 -16.10 -6.66 4.55
C LYS A 110 -16.87 -5.94 5.64
N THR A 111 -16.23 -4.96 6.25
CA THR A 111 -16.73 -4.19 7.39
C THR A 111 -17.37 -2.87 6.95
N ARG A 112 -17.18 -2.48 5.68
CA ARG A 112 -17.65 -1.23 5.07
C ARG A 112 -17.10 0.02 5.74
N ILE A 113 -15.91 -0.09 6.35
CA ILE A 113 -15.19 1.08 6.83
C ILE A 113 -14.52 1.74 5.64
N GLY A 114 -14.61 3.05 5.57
CA GLY A 114 -13.86 3.82 4.59
C GLY A 114 -13.61 5.23 5.09
N THR A 115 -12.54 5.82 4.59
CA THR A 115 -12.15 7.20 4.88
C THR A 115 -11.34 7.79 3.73
N SER A 116 -11.08 9.08 3.79
CA SER A 116 -10.25 9.80 2.82
C SER A 116 -9.32 10.77 3.54
N ALA A 117 -8.17 11.04 2.93
CA ALA A 117 -7.21 12.00 3.41
C ALA A 117 -6.37 12.57 2.26
N ASP A 118 -5.83 13.77 2.44
CA ASP A 118 -5.10 14.49 1.38
C ASP A 118 -3.70 13.89 1.10
N SER A 119 -3.20 13.01 1.96
CA SER A 119 -1.91 12.32 1.81
C SER A 119 -1.96 10.90 2.36
N LEU A 120 -1.04 10.03 1.91
CA LEU A 120 -0.89 8.67 2.43
C LEU A 120 -0.56 8.68 3.93
N ASP A 121 0.29 9.60 4.38
CA ASP A 121 0.62 9.75 5.80
C ASP A 121 -0.62 10.10 6.64
N ALA A 122 -1.44 11.05 6.17
CA ALA A 122 -2.69 11.41 6.85
C ALA A 122 -3.72 10.27 6.80
N LEU A 123 -3.72 9.46 5.73
CA LEU A 123 -4.64 8.33 5.56
C LEU A 123 -4.44 7.27 6.65
N VAL A 124 -3.21 7.02 7.07
CA VAL A 124 -2.89 6.09 8.18
C VAL A 124 -3.63 6.51 9.46
N GLY A 125 -3.56 7.80 9.81
CA GLY A 125 -4.24 8.34 10.99
C GLY A 125 -5.76 8.27 10.86
N ALA A 126 -6.30 8.67 9.71
CA ALA A 126 -7.74 8.67 9.44
C ALA A 126 -8.34 7.25 9.49
N VAL A 127 -7.62 6.24 8.99
CA VAL A 127 -8.05 4.84 9.08
C VAL A 127 -8.05 4.38 10.54
N ALA A 128 -7.00 4.70 11.30
CA ALA A 128 -6.92 4.33 12.72
C ALA A 128 -8.06 4.96 13.55
N GLU A 129 -8.43 6.20 13.27
CA GLU A 129 -9.56 6.87 13.93
C GLU A 129 -10.89 6.19 13.63
N MET A 130 -11.14 5.86 12.36
CA MET A 130 -12.36 5.15 11.95
C MET A 130 -12.45 3.73 12.55
N VAL A 131 -11.34 3.00 12.56
CA VAL A 131 -11.25 1.69 13.19
C VAL A 131 -11.45 1.80 14.70
N GLY A 132 -10.78 2.73 15.37
CA GLY A 132 -10.88 2.95 16.81
C GLY A 132 -12.28 3.40 17.25
N SER A 133 -12.99 4.16 16.42
CA SER A 133 -14.37 4.57 16.70
C SER A 133 -15.34 3.38 16.72
N ARG A 134 -15.06 2.33 15.94
CA ARG A 134 -15.88 1.12 15.88
C ARG A 134 -15.40 0.02 16.83
N TRP A 135 -14.08 -0.16 16.92
CA TRP A 135 -13.42 -1.14 17.77
C TRP A 135 -12.26 -0.49 18.52
N PRO A 136 -12.54 0.17 19.67
CA PRO A 136 -11.52 0.87 20.46
C PRO A 136 -10.34 0.01 20.91
N SER A 137 -10.52 -1.31 21.02
CA SER A 137 -9.46 -2.25 21.41
C SER A 137 -8.46 -2.57 20.29
N LEU A 138 -8.70 -2.10 19.06
CA LEU A 138 -7.78 -2.28 17.92
C LEU A 138 -6.83 -1.09 17.71
N VAL A 139 -6.92 -0.04 18.53
CA VAL A 139 -6.01 1.11 18.46
C VAL A 139 -5.03 1.10 19.63
N PRO A 140 -3.80 1.63 19.45
CA PRO A 140 -3.29 2.36 18.27
C PRO A 140 -2.80 1.46 17.12
N GLU A 141 -2.68 0.14 17.33
CA GLU A 141 -2.07 -0.79 16.39
C GLU A 141 -3.14 -1.57 15.59
N VAL A 142 -3.68 -0.92 14.55
CA VAL A 142 -4.69 -1.53 13.70
C VAL A 142 -4.11 -2.77 13.02
N PRO A 143 -4.71 -3.97 13.17
CA PRO A 143 -4.27 -5.18 12.49
C PRO A 143 -4.70 -5.11 11.03
N GLY A 144 -4.00 -4.34 10.21
CA GLY A 144 -4.41 -4.06 8.84
C GLY A 144 -3.28 -3.66 7.90
N VAL A 145 -3.62 -3.63 6.62
CA VAL A 145 -2.73 -3.25 5.51
C VAL A 145 -3.47 -2.25 4.61
N LEU A 146 -2.75 -1.25 4.10
CA LEU A 146 -3.21 -0.44 2.99
C LEU A 146 -2.69 -1.07 1.70
N ASN A 147 -3.60 -1.58 0.87
CA ASN A 147 -3.30 -2.17 -0.42
C ASN A 147 -3.58 -1.15 -1.52
N TRP A 148 -2.53 -0.67 -2.18
CA TRP A 148 -2.63 0.36 -3.21
C TRP A 148 -2.04 -0.13 -4.53
N GLN A 149 -2.70 0.15 -5.64
CA GLN A 149 -2.24 -0.25 -6.97
C GLN A 149 -2.16 0.95 -7.90
N ARG A 150 -1.08 0.99 -8.69
CA ARG A 150 -0.85 1.98 -9.74
C ARG A 150 -0.39 1.27 -11.00
N VAL A 151 -0.46 1.97 -12.11
CA VAL A 151 0.13 1.54 -13.39
C VAL A 151 1.24 2.51 -13.74
N LEU A 152 2.44 1.98 -13.98
CA LEU A 152 3.51 2.74 -14.61
C LEU A 152 3.32 2.70 -16.13
N THR A 153 3.22 3.87 -16.74
CA THR A 153 3.11 4.06 -18.19
C THR A 153 4.27 4.93 -18.70
N ALA A 154 4.39 5.08 -20.03
CA ALA A 154 5.36 6.00 -20.62
C ALA A 154 5.17 7.47 -20.18
N SER A 155 3.93 7.85 -19.83
CA SER A 155 3.59 9.18 -19.30
C SER A 155 3.79 9.30 -17.78
N GLY A 156 4.29 8.24 -17.13
CA GLY A 156 4.45 8.16 -15.68
C GLY A 156 3.38 7.30 -15.01
N PHE A 157 3.27 7.45 -13.70
CA PHE A 157 2.33 6.67 -12.90
C PHE A 157 0.89 7.18 -13.03
N MET A 158 -0.03 6.24 -13.16
CA MET A 158 -1.48 6.47 -13.20
C MET A 158 -2.18 5.62 -12.12
N PRO A 159 -3.35 6.06 -11.61
CA PRO A 159 -4.18 5.21 -10.78
C PRO A 159 -4.58 3.93 -11.50
N PHE A 160 -4.55 2.79 -10.79
CA PHE A 160 -5.08 1.54 -11.33
C PHE A 160 -6.60 1.61 -11.39
N ARG A 161 -7.18 1.40 -12.58
CA ARG A 161 -8.63 1.29 -12.78
C ARG A 161 -8.95 -0.17 -13.10
N ARG A 162 -9.79 -0.79 -12.26
CA ARG A 162 -10.31 -2.14 -12.47
C ARG A 162 -11.35 -2.17 -13.59
#